data_AF-A0A7X8IJM3-F1
#
_entry.id   AF-A0A7X8IJM3-F1
#
_cell.length_a   1.000
_cell.length_b   1.000
_cell.length_c   1.000
_cell.angle_alpha   90.00
_cell.angle_beta   90.00
_cell.angle_gamma   90.00
#
_symmetry.space_group_name_H-M   'P 1'
#
loop_
_entity.id
_entity.type
_entity.pdbx_description
1 polymer ?
#
loop_
_entity_poly.entity_id
_entity_poly.type
_entity_poly.pdbx_seq_one_letter_code
_entity_poly.pdbx_strand_id
1 'polypeptide(L)'
;MDIKKAPSQIAALDWLRRDIIGRNMPIPTPFGERPLVYADYTASGRGLNSIENYIRKILRYYANTHTEDDYTGKTMTQLLQEAEDSIKEAVNAGVKGKIIFTESGTTGGIVKLLQILGVYWPPATRERVSEFLRSCIQRNPSGVSCNQALFDHIHANKPVVFVGPYEHHSNEILWRQTLCEIVEIPMNKDSELDLEKLDEIVGDQRYAHRLKIGSFSAASNVSGLITPVYDVARILHRHGALACFDYAACAAYVKIDMNKDEESYFDAIYLSPHKFLGGPGTSGIIVFNSDIYPQNLPPTVPGGGTVDYVSPSKEEYISDIETREKPGTPGILQALRVALSFQIKEKVGLDVIKNLEMYYYQKFMDAFAGDERIVFYGHLEAHKKVPIVPFNVVFKDRILHPRFVTRLINDLFGIQTRAGCSCAGPYGHYLMNISQQQSDYYRCLIVNSRFNGIKPGWVRLNLHYAMEESEVNYLIDAVKFVLEHGHKFLPLYEFDMHCGTWNHKNYTEEPALSLDINAAYSPAIEHYQGPEDASHLYETALQTAYDAAATLADEFDLMRFEPELDELMFFYVHNMNKITNGTIVHP
;
A
#
# COMPACT_ATOMS: atom_id res chain seq x y z
N MET A 1 15.09 -24.46 -11.43
CA MET A 1 13.70 -23.96 -11.27
C MET A 1 12.78 -24.90 -12.02
N ASP A 2 11.63 -25.27 -11.47
CA ASP A 2 10.83 -26.36 -12.04
C ASP A 2 9.40 -25.88 -12.27
N ILE A 3 9.19 -25.11 -13.35
CA ILE A 3 7.85 -24.65 -13.80
C ILE A 3 6.87 -25.83 -13.88
N LYS A 4 7.38 -27.05 -14.09
CA LYS A 4 6.62 -28.31 -14.07
C LYS A 4 5.94 -28.61 -12.74
N LYS A 5 6.37 -27.99 -11.62
CA LYS A 5 5.75 -28.16 -10.30
C LYS A 5 4.53 -27.27 -10.09
N ALA A 6 4.33 -26.22 -10.89
CA ALA A 6 3.25 -25.25 -10.68
C ALA A 6 1.86 -25.92 -10.59
N PRO A 7 1.44 -26.83 -11.49
CA PRO A 7 0.12 -27.46 -11.37
C PRO A 7 -0.12 -28.20 -10.04
N SER A 8 0.90 -28.93 -9.55
CA SER A 8 0.81 -29.64 -8.27
C SER A 8 0.76 -28.69 -7.07
N GLN A 9 1.46 -27.55 -7.16
CA GLN A 9 1.45 -26.52 -6.12
C GLN A 9 0.14 -25.75 -6.09
N ILE A 10 -0.48 -25.49 -7.25
CA ILE A 10 -1.80 -24.86 -7.36
C ILE A 10 -2.84 -25.73 -6.63
N ALA A 11 -2.91 -27.02 -6.96
CA ALA A 11 -3.85 -27.96 -6.33
C ALA A 11 -3.61 -28.09 -4.81
N ALA A 12 -2.36 -27.98 -4.35
CA ALA A 12 -2.04 -28.02 -2.92
C ALA A 12 -2.62 -26.84 -2.11
N LEU A 13 -3.09 -25.77 -2.77
CA LEU A 13 -3.67 -24.58 -2.15
C LEU A 13 -5.21 -24.50 -2.26
N ASP A 14 -5.89 -25.60 -2.62
CA ASP A 14 -7.36 -25.68 -2.66
C ASP A 14 -7.99 -25.37 -1.30
N TRP A 15 -7.39 -25.87 -0.22
CA TRP A 15 -7.84 -25.59 1.15
C TRP A 15 -7.86 -24.09 1.43
N LEU A 16 -6.90 -23.33 0.87
CA LEU A 16 -6.79 -21.90 1.06
C LEU A 16 -7.84 -21.16 0.25
N ARG A 17 -8.08 -21.55 -1.02
CA ARG A 17 -9.13 -20.95 -1.87
C ARG A 17 -10.51 -21.07 -1.24
N ARG A 18 -10.83 -22.25 -0.69
CA ARG A 18 -12.09 -22.51 0.04
C ARG A 18 -12.23 -21.68 1.31
N ASP A 19 -11.11 -21.28 1.91
CA ASP A 19 -11.08 -20.50 3.15
C ASP A 19 -11.28 -18.99 2.91
N ILE A 20 -11.03 -18.49 1.69
CA ILE A 20 -11.19 -17.08 1.32
C ILE A 20 -12.66 -16.66 1.34
N ILE A 21 -12.98 -15.68 2.19
CA ILE A 21 -14.33 -15.14 2.34
C ILE A 21 -14.73 -14.33 1.09
N GLY A 22 -15.89 -14.66 0.52
CA GLY A 22 -16.50 -13.96 -0.61
C GLY A 22 -15.88 -14.25 -1.98
N ARG A 23 -15.02 -15.28 -2.10
CA ARG A 23 -14.51 -15.74 -3.39
C ARG A 23 -15.67 -16.17 -4.29
N ASN A 24 -15.70 -15.72 -5.54
CA ASN A 24 -16.75 -16.00 -6.53
C ASN A 24 -18.18 -15.60 -6.10
N MET A 25 -18.31 -14.75 -5.08
CA MET A 25 -19.62 -14.22 -4.68
C MET A 25 -20.24 -13.45 -5.85
N PRO A 26 -21.51 -13.69 -6.19
CA PRO A 26 -22.18 -12.93 -7.25
C PRO A 26 -22.27 -11.46 -6.84
N ILE A 27 -21.78 -10.57 -7.71
CA ILE A 27 -21.96 -9.14 -7.57
C ILE A 27 -22.91 -8.63 -8.66
N PRO A 28 -23.87 -7.76 -8.33
CA PRO A 28 -24.74 -7.15 -9.32
C PRO A 28 -23.96 -6.13 -10.14
N THR A 29 -24.16 -6.14 -11.46
CA THR A 29 -23.53 -5.20 -12.39
C THR A 29 -24.55 -4.74 -13.45
N PRO A 30 -24.24 -3.71 -14.26
CA PRO A 30 -25.09 -3.33 -15.40
C PRO A 30 -25.32 -4.45 -16.42
N PHE A 31 -24.48 -5.50 -16.42
CA PHE A 31 -24.54 -6.61 -17.37
C PHE A 31 -25.05 -7.92 -16.72
N GLY A 32 -25.67 -7.82 -15.53
CA GLY A 32 -26.17 -8.94 -14.74
C GLY A 32 -25.22 -9.33 -13.61
N GLU A 33 -25.41 -10.51 -13.03
CA GLU A 33 -24.52 -10.99 -11.96
C GLU A 33 -23.16 -11.40 -12.51
N ARG A 34 -22.08 -11.06 -11.79
CA ARG A 34 -20.71 -11.45 -12.13
C ARG A 34 -19.99 -12.08 -10.93
N PRO A 35 -19.08 -13.05 -11.16
CA PRO A 35 -18.31 -13.63 -10.07
C PRO A 35 -17.29 -12.61 -9.54
N LEU A 36 -17.24 -12.42 -8.22
CA LEU A 36 -16.20 -11.61 -7.59
C LEU A 36 -14.84 -12.31 -7.71
N VAL A 37 -14.00 -11.80 -8.62
CA VAL A 37 -12.60 -12.21 -8.79
C VAL A 37 -11.71 -11.07 -8.30
N TYR A 38 -10.97 -11.30 -7.21
CA TYR A 38 -10.22 -10.22 -6.55
C TYR A 38 -8.76 -10.15 -7.04
N ALA A 39 -8.34 -9.00 -7.58
CA ALA A 39 -7.00 -8.79 -8.13
C ALA A 39 -6.31 -7.51 -7.59
N ASP A 40 -6.70 -6.99 -6.42
CA ASP A 40 -6.08 -5.83 -5.75
C ASP A 40 -5.43 -6.21 -4.40
N TYR A 41 -4.85 -7.42 -4.31
CA TYR A 41 -4.17 -7.90 -3.08
C TYR A 41 -3.01 -6.99 -2.62
N THR A 42 -2.41 -6.21 -3.52
CA THR A 42 -1.42 -5.18 -3.18
C THR A 42 -1.98 -4.09 -2.25
N ALA A 43 -3.28 -3.81 -2.34
CA ALA A 43 -3.95 -2.83 -1.47
C ALA A 43 -4.38 -3.44 -0.15
N SER A 44 -4.99 -4.63 -0.17
CA SER A 44 -5.43 -5.35 1.03
C SER A 44 -5.60 -6.84 0.72
N GLY A 45 -5.29 -7.70 1.68
CA GLY A 45 -5.65 -9.11 1.60
C GLY A 45 -7.14 -9.33 1.79
N ARG A 46 -7.58 -10.57 1.59
CA ARG A 46 -8.96 -11.02 1.86
C ARG A 46 -9.04 -11.69 3.24
N GLY A 47 -10.21 -11.65 3.87
CA GLY A 47 -10.48 -12.38 5.11
C GLY A 47 -10.53 -13.90 4.90
N LEU A 48 -10.27 -14.65 5.96
CA LEU A 48 -10.29 -16.12 5.96
C LEU A 48 -11.28 -16.66 6.99
N ASN A 49 -12.10 -17.64 6.60
CA ASN A 49 -13.07 -18.26 7.50
C ASN A 49 -12.38 -18.89 8.71
N SER A 50 -11.21 -19.51 8.53
CA SER A 50 -10.44 -20.14 9.60
C SER A 50 -10.01 -19.13 10.68
N ILE A 51 -9.53 -17.94 10.28
CA ILE A 51 -9.17 -16.85 11.21
C ILE A 51 -10.40 -16.28 11.90
N GLU A 52 -11.47 -15.97 11.17
CA GLU A 52 -12.69 -15.42 11.79
C GLU A 52 -13.31 -16.39 12.80
N ASN A 53 -13.36 -17.67 12.48
CA ASN A 53 -13.85 -18.70 13.40
C ASN A 53 -12.94 -18.87 14.62
N TYR A 54 -11.62 -18.75 14.46
CA TYR A 54 -10.69 -18.80 15.57
C TYR A 54 -10.78 -17.57 16.46
N ILE A 55 -10.91 -16.37 15.89
CA ILE A 55 -11.15 -15.14 16.66
C ILE A 55 -12.47 -15.24 17.44
N ARG A 56 -13.55 -15.77 16.84
CA ARG A 56 -14.80 -16.06 17.56
C ARG A 56 -14.61 -17.03 18.73
N LYS A 57 -13.68 -17.99 18.63
CA LYS A 57 -13.32 -18.88 19.74
C LYS A 57 -12.56 -18.13 20.83
N ILE A 58 -11.59 -17.29 20.48
CA ILE A 58 -10.82 -16.46 21.42
C ILE A 58 -11.74 -15.51 22.17
N LEU A 59 -12.70 -14.89 21.49
CA LEU A 59 -13.67 -13.95 22.08
C LEU A 59 -14.49 -14.54 23.25
N ARG A 60 -14.60 -15.88 23.35
CA ARG A 60 -15.26 -16.54 24.49
C ARG A 60 -14.48 -16.43 25.80
N TYR A 61 -13.18 -16.18 25.71
CA TYR A 61 -12.25 -16.04 26.84
C TYR A 61 -11.65 -14.64 26.95
N TYR A 62 -12.21 -13.67 26.21
CA TYR A 62 -11.65 -12.34 26.11
C TYR A 62 -11.75 -11.56 27.43
N ALA A 63 -10.63 -11.00 27.85
CA ALA A 63 -10.51 -9.98 28.88
C ALA A 63 -9.39 -9.01 28.51
N ASN A 64 -9.29 -7.92 29.25
CA ASN A 64 -8.20 -6.96 29.11
C ASN A 64 -6.89 -7.55 29.67
N THR A 65 -5.73 -7.15 29.12
CA THR A 65 -4.41 -7.70 29.46
C THR A 65 -3.72 -7.01 30.65
N HIS A 66 -4.41 -6.09 31.34
CA HIS A 66 -3.83 -5.35 32.48
C HIS A 66 -3.92 -6.10 33.83
N THR A 67 -4.60 -7.24 33.87
CA THR A 67 -4.73 -8.08 35.08
C THR A 67 -4.46 -9.54 34.71
N GLU A 68 -3.53 -10.19 35.41
CA GLU A 68 -3.22 -11.62 35.22
C GLU A 68 -3.74 -12.51 36.35
N ASP A 69 -4.42 -11.92 37.33
CA ASP A 69 -4.93 -12.64 38.51
C ASP A 69 -6.13 -13.55 38.18
N ASP A 70 -6.86 -13.26 37.11
CA ASP A 70 -7.99 -14.05 36.62
C ASP A 70 -7.66 -14.88 35.38
N TYR A 71 -8.45 -15.94 35.15
CA TYR A 71 -8.22 -16.88 34.06
C TYR A 71 -8.24 -16.21 32.68
N THR A 72 -9.19 -15.31 32.43
CA THR A 72 -9.37 -14.69 31.12
C THR A 72 -8.30 -13.63 30.83
N GLY A 73 -7.94 -12.81 31.82
CA GLY A 73 -6.86 -11.84 31.72
C GLY A 73 -5.52 -12.51 31.47
N LYS A 74 -5.16 -13.52 32.27
CA LYS A 74 -3.95 -14.34 32.07
C LYS A 74 -3.91 -15.00 30.68
N THR A 75 -5.04 -15.57 30.23
CA THR A 75 -5.12 -16.22 28.91
C THR A 75 -4.84 -15.21 27.80
N MET A 76 -5.46 -14.02 27.84
CA MET A 76 -5.27 -13.01 26.80
C MET A 76 -3.87 -12.41 26.82
N THR A 77 -3.27 -12.21 28.00
CA THR A 77 -1.88 -11.71 28.09
C THR A 77 -0.89 -12.71 27.52
N GLN A 78 -1.07 -14.01 27.82
CA GLN A 78 -0.25 -15.07 27.23
C GLN A 78 -0.39 -15.11 25.71
N LEU A 79 -1.61 -15.06 25.17
CA LEU A 79 -1.84 -15.06 23.72
C LEU A 79 -1.22 -13.84 23.03
N LEU A 80 -1.25 -12.67 23.67
CA LEU A 80 -0.60 -11.47 23.13
C LEU A 80 0.92 -11.63 23.08
N GLN A 81 1.54 -12.18 24.14
CA GLN A 81 2.97 -12.48 24.18
C GLN A 81 3.35 -13.51 23.10
N GLU A 82 2.60 -14.59 22.96
CA GLU A 82 2.80 -15.61 21.92
C GLU A 82 2.71 -15.01 20.51
N ALA A 83 1.78 -14.06 20.29
CA ALA A 83 1.67 -13.35 19.02
C ALA A 83 2.89 -12.47 18.74
N GLU A 84 3.36 -11.71 19.73
CA GLU A 84 4.55 -10.86 19.62
C GLU A 84 5.80 -11.68 19.30
N ASP A 85 6.00 -12.80 20.00
CA ASP A 85 7.15 -13.67 19.81
C ASP A 85 7.10 -14.38 18.46
N SER A 86 5.93 -14.87 18.04
CA SER A 86 5.73 -15.48 16.72
C SER A 86 6.03 -14.50 15.58
N ILE A 87 5.63 -13.22 15.70
CA ILE A 87 5.93 -12.21 14.67
C ILE A 87 7.43 -11.88 14.65
N LYS A 88 8.07 -11.72 15.82
CA LYS A 88 9.50 -11.47 15.93
C LYS A 88 10.32 -12.61 15.34
N GLU A 89 9.92 -13.85 15.56
CA GLU A 89 10.54 -15.04 14.96
C GLU A 89 10.39 -15.01 13.43
N ALA A 90 9.18 -14.75 12.93
CA ALA A 90 8.88 -14.76 11.49
C ALA A 90 9.67 -13.72 10.67
N VAL A 91 10.13 -12.63 11.30
CA VAL A 91 10.99 -11.60 10.66
C VAL A 91 12.47 -11.70 11.04
N ASN A 92 12.84 -12.72 11.82
CA ASN A 92 14.16 -12.86 12.44
C ASN A 92 14.60 -11.57 13.16
N ALA A 93 13.78 -11.05 14.08
CA ALA A 93 14.03 -9.80 14.80
C ALA A 93 15.25 -9.86 15.76
N GLY A 94 15.73 -11.07 16.08
CA GLY A 94 16.87 -11.29 16.97
C GLY A 94 16.57 -10.93 18.43
N VAL A 95 17.58 -11.09 19.30
CA VAL A 95 17.43 -10.87 20.76
C VAL A 95 17.18 -9.43 21.15
N LYS A 96 17.58 -8.48 20.30
CA LYS A 96 17.36 -7.03 20.47
C LYS A 96 16.10 -6.54 19.76
N GLY A 97 15.39 -7.41 19.05
CA GLY A 97 14.20 -7.08 18.32
C GLY A 97 13.04 -6.70 19.24
N LYS A 98 12.42 -5.56 18.98
CA LYS A 98 11.26 -5.05 19.71
C LYS A 98 10.13 -4.78 18.73
N ILE A 99 8.91 -5.19 19.06
CA ILE A 99 7.71 -4.94 18.26
C ILE A 99 6.77 -3.94 18.95
N ILE A 100 6.26 -2.98 18.16
CA ILE A 100 5.18 -2.10 18.58
C ILE A 100 4.05 -2.21 17.58
N PHE A 101 2.85 -2.51 18.10
CA PHE A 101 1.61 -2.37 17.35
C PHE A 101 1.21 -0.90 17.32
N THR A 102 1.01 -0.39 16.11
CA THR A 102 0.66 1.00 15.87
C THR A 102 -0.79 1.10 15.43
N GLU A 103 -1.22 2.26 14.91
CA GLU A 103 -2.56 2.43 14.35
C GLU A 103 -2.76 1.60 13.07
N SER A 104 -3.16 2.23 11.96
CA SER A 104 -3.46 1.53 10.72
C SER A 104 -2.27 1.55 9.74
N GLY A 105 -1.84 0.36 9.33
CA GLY A 105 -0.83 0.16 8.29
C GLY A 105 0.56 0.73 8.62
N THR A 106 1.42 0.75 7.61
CA THR A 106 2.82 1.17 7.72
C THR A 106 2.98 2.61 8.20
N THR A 107 2.05 3.51 7.86
CA THR A 107 2.10 4.92 8.27
C THR A 107 2.24 5.06 9.79
N GLY A 108 1.52 4.25 10.57
CA GLY A 108 1.65 4.23 12.02
C GLY A 108 3.05 3.82 12.50
N GLY A 109 3.63 2.80 11.86
CA GLY A 109 5.01 2.35 12.11
C GLY A 109 6.05 3.43 11.83
N ILE A 110 5.94 4.11 10.69
CA ILE A 110 6.84 5.22 10.33
C ILE A 110 6.70 6.34 11.34
N VAL A 111 5.48 6.80 11.65
CA VAL A 111 5.26 7.85 12.67
C VAL A 111 5.88 7.48 14.01
N LYS A 112 5.73 6.22 14.45
CA LYS A 112 6.35 5.73 15.69
C LYS A 112 7.88 5.82 15.63
N LEU A 113 8.50 5.42 14.51
CA LEU A 113 9.95 5.59 14.31
C LEU A 113 10.36 7.07 14.40
N LEU A 114 9.62 7.96 13.74
CA LEU A 114 9.93 9.39 13.76
C LEU A 114 9.86 9.99 15.18
N GLN A 115 8.94 9.49 16.01
CA GLN A 115 8.83 9.86 17.42
C GLN A 115 10.01 9.32 18.24
N ILE A 116 10.38 8.05 18.04
CA ILE A 116 11.53 7.41 18.73
C ILE A 116 12.83 8.17 18.41
N LEU A 117 13.03 8.54 17.14
CA LEU A 117 14.22 9.28 16.69
C LEU A 117 14.17 10.78 17.04
N GLY A 118 13.03 11.30 17.51
CA GLY A 118 12.87 12.71 17.89
C GLY A 118 12.91 13.68 16.71
N VAL A 119 12.60 13.24 15.49
CA VAL A 119 12.71 14.07 14.27
C VAL A 119 11.38 14.68 13.82
N TYR A 120 10.25 14.26 14.41
CA TYR A 120 8.92 14.74 14.04
C TYR A 120 8.29 15.59 15.13
N TRP A 121 7.85 16.79 14.73
CA TRP A 121 6.96 17.63 15.53
C TRP A 121 5.57 17.66 14.87
N PRO A 122 4.50 17.35 15.63
CA PRO A 122 3.15 17.58 15.15
C PRO A 122 2.99 19.01 14.63
N PRO A 123 2.21 19.25 13.54
CA PRO A 123 2.16 20.55 12.87
C PRO A 123 1.87 21.74 13.80
N ALA A 124 0.96 21.56 14.76
CA ALA A 124 0.63 22.60 15.74
C ALA A 124 1.80 22.90 16.70
N THR A 125 2.57 21.90 17.10
CA THR A 125 3.79 22.09 17.91
C THR A 125 4.84 22.84 17.11
N ARG A 126 5.05 22.47 15.84
CA ARG A 126 5.97 23.17 14.94
C ARG A 126 5.62 24.64 14.76
N GLU A 127 4.34 24.97 14.60
CA GLU A 127 3.89 26.37 14.50
C GLU A 127 4.13 27.13 15.80
N ARG A 128 3.75 26.56 16.96
CA ARG A 128 3.99 27.20 18.28
C ARG A 128 5.47 27.49 18.51
N VAL A 129 6.35 26.52 18.23
CA VAL A 129 7.80 26.72 18.34
C VAL A 129 8.27 27.83 17.39
N SER A 130 7.77 27.84 16.15
CA SER A 130 8.07 28.88 15.16
C SER A 130 7.62 30.27 15.64
N GLU A 131 6.45 30.38 16.25
CA GLU A 131 5.94 31.63 16.84
C GLU A 131 6.82 32.12 17.99
N PHE A 132 7.24 31.24 18.91
CA PHE A 132 8.16 31.61 19.99
C PHE A 132 9.48 32.16 19.44
N LEU A 133 10.07 31.48 18.46
CA LEU A 133 11.31 31.89 17.80
C LEU A 133 11.16 33.22 17.04
N ARG A 134 10.00 33.45 16.39
CA ARG A 134 9.67 34.72 15.73
C ARG A 134 9.44 35.85 16.75
N SER A 135 8.86 35.57 17.92
CA SER A 135 8.62 36.58 18.97
C SER A 135 9.92 37.15 19.57
N CYS A 136 11.03 36.41 19.47
CA CYS A 136 12.37 36.90 19.80
C CYS A 136 12.86 37.94 18.78
N ILE A 137 12.45 37.83 17.51
CA ILE A 137 12.80 38.77 16.42
C ILE A 137 12.12 40.13 16.62
N GLN A 138 10.82 40.13 16.99
CA GLN A 138 10.06 41.37 17.20
C GLN A 138 10.57 42.20 18.38
N ARG A 139 11.24 41.57 19.35
CA ARG A 139 11.81 42.22 20.54
C ARG A 139 13.21 42.81 20.30
N ASN A 140 13.78 42.67 19.10
CA ASN A 140 15.08 43.24 18.73
C ASN A 140 15.04 43.97 17.36
N PRO A 141 14.45 45.18 17.30
CA PRO A 141 14.27 45.95 16.06
C PRO A 141 15.59 46.51 15.48
N SER A 142 16.71 46.38 16.20
CA SER A 142 18.04 46.91 15.84
C SER A 142 18.80 46.08 14.79
N GLY A 143 18.22 44.98 14.29
CA GLY A 143 18.77 44.23 13.15
C GLY A 143 20.00 43.36 13.44
N VAL A 144 20.21 42.92 14.69
CA VAL A 144 21.24 41.91 14.99
C VAL A 144 20.74 40.54 14.52
N SER A 145 21.64 39.70 13.99
CA SER A 145 21.39 38.35 13.45
C SER A 145 20.99 37.32 14.53
N CYS A 146 20.08 37.68 15.45
CA CYS A 146 19.75 36.96 16.68
C CYS A 146 19.40 35.48 16.43
N ASN A 147 18.84 35.19 15.26
CA ASN A 147 18.44 33.85 14.88
C ASN A 147 19.28 33.26 13.74
N GLN A 148 20.15 34.02 13.07
CA GLN A 148 20.93 33.47 11.95
C GLN A 148 21.88 32.38 12.45
N ALA A 149 22.59 32.62 13.55
CA ALA A 149 23.46 31.59 14.15
C ALA A 149 22.67 30.35 14.60
N LEU A 150 21.44 30.52 15.10
CA LEU A 150 20.56 29.40 15.46
C LEU A 150 20.06 28.65 14.21
N PHE A 151 19.62 29.36 13.18
CA PHE A 151 19.19 28.77 11.91
C PHE A 151 20.35 28.07 11.21
N ASP A 152 21.54 28.67 11.18
CA ASP A 152 22.76 28.07 10.63
C ASP A 152 23.12 26.81 11.42
N HIS A 153 23.03 26.86 12.76
CA HIS A 153 23.28 25.69 13.59
C HIS A 153 22.25 24.58 13.32
N ILE A 154 20.95 24.89 13.27
CA ILE A 154 19.89 23.93 12.93
C ILE A 154 20.12 23.36 11.53
N HIS A 155 20.42 24.20 10.53
CA HIS A 155 20.67 23.77 9.16
C HIS A 155 21.92 22.90 9.03
N ALA A 156 22.98 23.18 9.78
CA ALA A 156 24.20 22.39 9.80
C ALA A 156 24.06 21.05 10.53
N ASN A 157 23.16 20.97 11.52
CA ASN A 157 23.04 19.81 12.42
C ASN A 157 21.73 19.01 12.26
N LYS A 158 20.78 19.45 11.43
CA LYS A 158 19.53 18.72 11.19
C LYS A 158 19.83 17.28 10.75
N PRO A 159 19.05 16.27 11.16
CA PRO A 159 19.21 14.92 10.61
C PRO A 159 19.08 14.89 9.07
N VAL A 160 19.57 13.85 8.43
CA VAL A 160 19.36 13.60 7.00
C VAL A 160 18.71 12.24 6.82
N VAL A 161 17.71 12.19 5.94
CA VAL A 161 17.06 10.96 5.51
C VAL A 161 17.27 10.74 4.02
N PHE A 162 17.74 9.54 3.68
CA PHE A 162 17.89 9.04 2.33
C PHE A 162 16.68 8.19 1.99
N VAL A 163 16.00 8.50 0.88
CA VAL A 163 14.80 7.80 0.41
C VAL A 163 15.01 7.27 -1.00
N GLY A 164 14.30 6.20 -1.36
CA GLY A 164 14.36 5.64 -2.70
C GLY A 164 13.56 6.42 -3.75
N PRO A 165 13.67 6.03 -5.02
CA PRO A 165 13.01 6.72 -6.14
C PRO A 165 11.55 6.28 -6.36
N TYR A 166 11.10 5.24 -5.67
CA TYR A 166 9.77 4.64 -5.83
C TYR A 166 9.02 4.49 -4.50
N GLU A 167 9.25 5.42 -3.57
CA GLU A 167 8.60 5.40 -2.27
C GLU A 167 7.09 5.65 -2.35
N HIS A 168 6.35 4.92 -1.51
CA HIS A 168 4.98 5.26 -1.20
C HIS A 168 4.92 6.61 -0.48
N HIS A 169 3.85 7.38 -0.66
CA HIS A 169 3.67 8.69 -0.02
C HIS A 169 3.87 8.68 1.51
N SER A 170 3.50 7.59 2.19
CA SER A 170 3.76 7.43 3.63
C SER A 170 5.26 7.43 3.97
N ASN A 171 6.12 6.91 3.11
CA ASN A 171 7.57 6.86 3.31
C ASN A 171 8.31 7.98 2.57
N GLU A 172 7.61 9.10 2.28
CA GLU A 172 8.15 10.19 1.48
C GLU A 172 7.63 11.54 2.00
N ILE A 173 6.31 11.75 1.95
CA ILE A 173 5.65 12.98 2.40
C ILE A 173 5.79 13.19 3.91
N LEU A 174 5.76 12.12 4.71
CA LEU A 174 5.97 12.23 6.16
C LEU A 174 7.34 12.83 6.47
N TRP A 175 8.38 12.38 5.78
CA TRP A 175 9.73 12.94 5.91
C TRP A 175 9.77 14.42 5.53
N ARG A 176 8.98 14.88 4.54
CA ARG A 176 8.87 16.31 4.18
C ARG A 176 8.34 17.18 5.31
N GLN A 177 7.72 16.58 6.33
CA GLN A 177 7.17 17.28 7.49
C GLN A 177 8.04 17.15 8.74
N THR A 178 9.21 16.50 8.67
CA THR A 178 10.14 16.35 9.81
C THR A 178 11.19 17.46 9.83
N LEU A 179 12.09 17.40 10.82
CA LEU A 179 13.29 18.22 10.90
C LEU A 179 14.40 17.77 9.94
N CYS A 180 14.21 16.67 9.21
CA CYS A 180 15.23 16.09 8.36
C CYS A 180 15.43 16.89 7.06
N GLU A 181 16.67 16.88 6.56
CA GLU A 181 16.90 17.03 5.12
C GLU A 181 16.56 15.73 4.40
N ILE A 182 15.88 15.82 3.27
CA ILE A 182 15.57 14.66 2.46
C ILE A 182 16.47 14.65 1.25
N VAL A 183 17.06 13.49 0.98
CA VAL A 183 17.89 13.25 -0.19
C VAL A 183 17.35 12.00 -0.88
N GLU A 184 16.82 12.18 -2.09
CA GLU A 184 16.35 11.08 -2.92
C GLU A 184 17.53 10.43 -3.64
N ILE A 185 17.59 9.10 -3.58
CA ILE A 185 18.56 8.30 -4.32
C ILE A 185 17.95 7.94 -5.68
N PRO A 186 18.62 8.25 -6.80
CA PRO A 186 18.06 8.07 -8.12
C PRO A 186 18.00 6.59 -8.54
N MET A 187 17.34 6.34 -9.66
CA MET A 187 17.46 5.07 -10.37
C MET A 187 18.69 5.06 -11.28
N ASN A 188 19.25 3.88 -11.48
CA ASN A 188 20.27 3.61 -12.48
C ASN A 188 19.65 3.46 -13.89
N LYS A 189 20.49 3.23 -14.90
CA LYS A 189 20.09 3.01 -16.31
C LYS A 189 19.13 1.82 -16.52
N ASP A 190 19.12 0.86 -15.59
CA ASP A 190 18.29 -0.34 -15.64
C ASP A 190 16.95 -0.14 -14.88
N SER A 191 16.66 1.10 -14.47
CA SER A 191 15.49 1.50 -13.67
C SER A 191 15.40 0.82 -12.31
N GLU A 192 16.55 0.52 -11.71
CA GLU A 192 16.69 -0.01 -10.35
C GLU A 192 17.30 1.06 -9.43
N LEU A 193 17.21 0.89 -8.10
CA LEU A 193 17.89 1.78 -7.16
C LEU A 193 19.40 1.82 -7.44
N ASP A 194 19.96 3.03 -7.60
CA ASP A 194 21.38 3.19 -7.86
C ASP A 194 22.22 3.03 -6.58
N LEU A 195 22.78 1.83 -6.38
CA LEU A 195 23.60 1.51 -5.21
C LEU A 195 24.95 2.25 -5.20
N GLU A 196 25.53 2.54 -6.36
CA GLU A 196 26.78 3.30 -6.43
C GLU A 196 26.53 4.75 -6.00
N LYS A 197 25.44 5.34 -6.48
CA LYS A 197 25.02 6.69 -6.07
C LYS A 197 24.60 6.74 -4.61
N LEU A 198 23.97 5.68 -4.08
CA LEU A 198 23.69 5.55 -2.65
C LEU A 198 24.98 5.64 -1.83
N ASP A 199 26.00 4.85 -2.16
CA ASP A 199 27.28 4.83 -1.42
C ASP A 199 27.97 6.20 -1.47
N GLU A 200 27.99 6.84 -2.65
CA GLU A 200 28.54 8.19 -2.83
C GLU A 200 27.82 9.23 -1.97
N ILE A 201 26.48 9.27 -2.03
CA ILE A 201 25.66 10.29 -1.38
C ILE A 201 25.69 10.14 0.15
N VAL A 202 25.57 8.91 0.66
CA VAL A 202 25.55 8.66 2.12
C VAL A 202 26.93 8.90 2.74
N GLY A 203 28.00 8.67 1.97
CA GLY A 203 29.39 8.94 2.35
C GLY A 203 29.85 10.39 2.21
N ASP A 204 28.99 11.29 1.71
CA ASP A 204 29.33 12.69 1.54
C ASP A 204 29.69 13.36 2.88
N GLN A 205 30.83 14.08 2.90
CA GLN A 205 31.35 14.76 4.08
C GLN A 205 30.38 15.80 4.68
N ARG A 206 29.46 16.33 3.87
CA ARG A 206 28.38 17.23 4.33
C ARG A 206 27.47 16.59 5.38
N TYR A 207 27.44 15.26 5.46
CA TYR A 207 26.60 14.49 6.38
C TYR A 207 27.36 13.78 7.50
N ALA A 208 28.70 13.93 7.58
CA ALA A 208 29.55 13.13 8.46
C ALA A 208 29.19 13.20 9.96
N HIS A 209 28.72 14.36 10.43
CA HIS A 209 28.40 14.60 11.85
C HIS A 209 26.90 14.67 12.15
N ARG A 210 26.06 14.29 11.18
CA ARG A 210 24.60 14.35 11.29
C ARG A 210 24.05 12.95 11.55
N LEU A 211 22.89 12.85 12.22
CA LEU A 211 22.13 11.61 12.24
C LEU A 211 21.71 11.27 10.81
N LYS A 212 22.16 10.12 10.32
CA LYS A 212 21.86 9.62 8.97
C LYS A 212 20.84 8.48 9.05
N ILE A 213 19.80 8.56 8.25
CA ILE A 213 18.71 7.59 8.22
C ILE A 213 18.49 7.18 6.77
N GLY A 214 18.45 5.89 6.47
CA GLY A 214 17.93 5.36 5.21
C GLY A 214 16.52 4.84 5.45
N SER A 215 15.56 5.25 4.61
CA SER A 215 14.17 4.82 4.69
C SER A 215 13.68 4.42 3.30
N PHE A 216 13.78 3.13 2.97
CA PHE A 216 13.57 2.63 1.61
C PHE A 216 12.45 1.62 1.51
N SER A 217 11.64 1.67 0.46
CA SER A 217 10.67 0.61 0.17
C SER A 217 11.40 -0.69 -0.16
N ALA A 218 11.04 -1.79 0.50
CA ALA A 218 11.57 -3.13 0.19
C ALA A 218 11.04 -3.66 -1.15
N ALA A 219 9.87 -3.19 -1.58
CA ALA A 219 9.42 -3.30 -2.96
C ALA A 219 8.51 -2.13 -3.36
N SER A 220 8.53 -1.74 -4.63
CA SER A 220 7.61 -0.74 -5.17
C SER A 220 6.16 -1.23 -5.11
N ASN A 221 5.25 -0.43 -4.56
CA ASN A 221 3.82 -0.72 -4.59
C ASN A 221 3.16 -0.46 -5.97
N VAL A 222 3.95 0.07 -6.93
CA VAL A 222 3.54 0.33 -8.31
C VAL A 222 4.02 -0.78 -9.21
N SER A 223 5.33 -0.93 -9.36
CA SER A 223 5.94 -1.85 -10.31
C SER A 223 6.25 -3.21 -9.70
N GLY A 224 6.18 -3.37 -8.39
CA GLY A 224 6.58 -4.59 -7.68
C GLY A 224 8.09 -4.82 -7.59
N LEU A 225 8.91 -3.94 -8.16
CA LEU A 225 10.37 -4.05 -8.14
C LEU A 225 10.88 -4.20 -6.70
N ILE A 226 11.67 -5.25 -6.45
CA ILE A 226 12.24 -5.55 -5.14
C ILE A 226 13.56 -4.80 -4.99
N THR A 227 13.71 -4.07 -3.89
CA THR A 227 14.96 -3.41 -3.52
C THR A 227 15.95 -4.45 -2.98
N PRO A 228 17.25 -4.39 -3.34
CA PRO A 228 18.29 -5.21 -2.71
C PRO A 228 18.61 -4.71 -1.29
N VAL A 229 17.64 -4.88 -0.39
CA VAL A 229 17.61 -4.31 0.97
C VAL A 229 18.87 -4.61 1.79
N TYR A 230 19.50 -5.77 1.59
CA TYR A 230 20.72 -6.15 2.31
C TYR A 230 21.95 -5.39 1.84
N ASP A 231 22.04 -5.11 0.54
CA ASP A 231 23.13 -4.30 0.00
C ASP A 231 22.95 -2.83 0.38
N VAL A 232 21.70 -2.34 0.38
CA VAL A 232 21.34 -1.02 0.90
C VAL A 232 21.73 -0.89 2.38
N ALA A 233 21.36 -1.87 3.22
CA ALA A 233 21.71 -1.87 4.64
C ALA A 233 23.23 -1.84 4.86
N ARG A 234 23.98 -2.68 4.13
CA ARG A 234 25.44 -2.71 4.20
C ARG A 234 26.07 -1.36 3.86
N ILE A 235 25.58 -0.70 2.82
CA ILE A 235 26.04 0.63 2.42
C ILE A 235 25.72 1.67 3.50
N LEU A 236 24.49 1.67 4.02
CA LEU A 236 24.08 2.60 5.07
C LEU A 236 24.95 2.45 6.34
N HIS A 237 25.12 1.23 6.83
CA HIS A 237 25.89 0.95 8.04
C HIS A 237 27.38 1.27 7.90
N ARG A 238 27.97 1.04 6.71
CA ARG A 238 29.36 1.45 6.42
C ARG A 238 29.61 2.92 6.70
N HIS A 239 28.58 3.75 6.51
CA HIS A 239 28.63 5.18 6.76
C HIS A 239 27.99 5.58 8.10
N GLY A 240 27.62 4.64 8.97
CA GLY A 240 26.96 4.94 10.25
C GLY A 240 25.54 5.51 10.11
N ALA A 241 24.85 5.19 9.02
CA ALA A 241 23.43 5.51 8.82
C ALA A 241 22.54 4.36 9.29
N LEU A 242 21.35 4.68 9.79
CA LEU A 242 20.34 3.69 10.14
C LEU A 242 19.71 3.06 8.87
N ALA A 243 19.42 1.77 8.88
CA ALA A 243 18.79 1.04 7.78
C ALA A 243 17.32 0.67 8.10
N CYS A 244 16.38 1.47 7.57
CA CYS A 244 14.95 1.30 7.79
C CYS A 244 14.20 0.95 6.48
N PHE A 245 13.27 -0.01 6.53
CA PHE A 245 12.62 -0.52 5.31
C PHE A 245 11.08 -0.63 5.34
N ASP A 246 10.42 -0.19 4.25
CA ASP A 246 8.99 -0.38 3.99
C ASP A 246 8.70 -1.75 3.38
N TYR A 247 8.16 -2.66 4.18
CA TYR A 247 7.74 -3.96 3.69
C TYR A 247 6.25 -4.00 3.29
N ALA A 248 5.52 -2.87 3.28
CA ALA A 248 4.08 -2.85 2.99
C ALA A 248 3.70 -3.54 1.67
N ALA A 249 4.51 -3.42 0.62
CA ALA A 249 4.16 -3.96 -0.69
C ALA A 249 4.46 -5.45 -0.84
N CYS A 250 5.43 -5.99 -0.09
CA CYS A 250 5.98 -7.33 -0.33
C CYS A 250 5.99 -8.27 0.87
N ALA A 251 5.71 -7.79 2.08
CA ALA A 251 5.76 -8.60 3.30
C ALA A 251 4.94 -9.90 3.24
N ALA A 252 3.81 -9.88 2.54
CA ALA A 252 2.97 -11.05 2.35
C ALA A 252 3.63 -12.16 1.49
N TYR A 253 4.67 -11.81 0.73
CA TYR A 253 5.20 -12.66 -0.33
C TYR A 253 6.67 -13.08 -0.12
N VAL A 254 7.47 -12.22 0.53
CA VAL A 254 8.94 -12.40 0.62
C VAL A 254 9.40 -12.84 2.01
N LYS A 255 10.60 -13.46 2.10
CA LYS A 255 11.28 -13.65 3.38
C LYS A 255 11.65 -12.28 3.95
N ILE A 256 11.43 -12.10 5.25
CA ILE A 256 11.96 -10.95 6.00
C ILE A 256 12.98 -11.52 6.97
N ASP A 257 14.19 -10.98 6.93
CA ASP A 257 15.28 -11.43 7.78
C ASP A 257 16.02 -10.18 8.26
N MET A 258 15.67 -9.68 9.45
CA MET A 258 16.23 -8.45 9.99
C MET A 258 17.67 -8.60 10.48
N ASN A 259 18.11 -9.82 10.79
CA ASN A 259 19.43 -10.11 11.34
C ASN A 259 20.17 -11.11 10.46
N LYS A 260 20.32 -10.75 9.17
CA LYS A 260 20.97 -11.60 8.17
C LYS A 260 22.44 -11.87 8.50
N ASP A 261 23.18 -10.81 8.81
CA ASP A 261 24.60 -10.81 9.18
C ASP A 261 24.96 -9.48 9.89
N GLU A 262 26.21 -9.35 10.34
CA GLU A 262 26.70 -8.21 11.13
C GLU A 262 26.71 -6.87 10.38
N GLU A 263 26.74 -6.88 9.04
CA GLU A 263 26.79 -5.65 8.23
C GLU A 263 25.44 -5.33 7.56
N SER A 264 24.62 -6.35 7.31
CA SER A 264 23.39 -6.27 6.49
C SER A 264 22.13 -6.49 7.33
N TYR A 265 22.14 -6.09 8.61
CA TYR A 265 20.94 -6.12 9.46
C TYR A 265 20.02 -4.92 9.21
N PHE A 266 18.82 -4.91 9.77
CA PHE A 266 17.87 -3.79 9.66
C PHE A 266 17.65 -3.15 11.04
N ASP A 267 17.77 -1.83 11.13
CA ASP A 267 17.46 -1.09 12.35
C ASP A 267 15.96 -1.04 12.62
N ALA A 268 15.15 -0.91 11.56
CA ALA A 268 13.71 -0.95 11.65
C ALA A 268 13.05 -1.46 10.37
N ILE A 269 11.94 -2.18 10.53
CA ILE A 269 11.02 -2.49 9.45
C ILE A 269 9.61 -2.05 9.84
N TYR A 270 8.84 -1.62 8.85
CA TYR A 270 7.45 -1.26 9.03
C TYR A 270 6.58 -2.04 8.05
N LEU A 271 5.44 -2.51 8.56
CA LEU A 271 4.61 -3.51 7.91
C LEU A 271 3.14 -3.09 7.90
N SER A 272 2.44 -3.54 6.88
CA SER A 272 0.99 -3.40 6.72
C SER A 272 0.32 -4.78 6.69
N PRO A 273 0.14 -5.44 7.86
CA PRO A 273 -0.41 -6.79 7.92
C PRO A 273 -1.79 -6.96 7.27
N HIS A 274 -2.58 -5.90 7.10
CA HIS A 274 -3.86 -5.95 6.39
C HIS A 274 -3.75 -6.39 4.92
N LYS A 275 -2.53 -6.33 4.35
CA LYS A 275 -2.22 -6.82 2.99
C LYS A 275 -1.92 -8.31 2.93
N PHE A 276 -1.73 -8.97 4.06
CA PHE A 276 -1.61 -10.42 4.12
C PHE A 276 -2.98 -11.04 3.91
N LEU A 277 -3.00 -12.24 3.33
CA LEU A 277 -4.21 -13.06 3.33
C LEU A 277 -4.59 -13.39 4.78
N GLY A 278 -5.84 -13.09 5.17
CA GLY A 278 -6.29 -13.15 6.55
C GLY A 278 -6.01 -11.89 7.39
N GLY A 279 -5.34 -10.90 6.81
CA GLY A 279 -4.94 -9.66 7.46
C GLY A 279 -6.01 -8.56 7.68
N PRO A 280 -7.16 -8.51 6.98
CA PRO A 280 -8.15 -7.46 7.27
C PRO A 280 -8.51 -7.37 8.76
N GLY A 281 -8.47 -6.15 9.31
CA GLY A 281 -8.71 -5.89 10.74
C GLY A 281 -7.45 -5.91 11.63
N THR A 282 -6.26 -6.13 11.09
CA THR A 282 -4.98 -5.99 11.82
C THR A 282 -4.56 -4.53 12.03
N SER A 283 -3.70 -4.30 13.01
CA SER A 283 -2.93 -3.06 13.19
C SER A 283 -1.74 -3.01 12.22
N GLY A 284 -1.17 -1.83 12.02
CA GLY A 284 0.19 -1.68 11.49
C GLY A 284 1.22 -2.03 12.56
N ILE A 285 2.41 -2.46 12.16
CA ILE A 285 3.49 -2.77 13.12
C ILE A 285 4.82 -2.16 12.68
N ILE A 286 5.64 -1.84 13.69
CA ILE A 286 7.07 -1.61 13.54
C ILE A 286 7.82 -2.67 14.35
N VAL A 287 8.84 -3.25 13.75
CA VAL A 287 9.82 -4.08 14.44
C VAL A 287 11.17 -3.39 14.30
N PHE A 288 11.88 -3.18 15.40
CA PHE A 288 13.14 -2.42 15.41
C PHE A 288 14.15 -2.99 16.40
N ASN A 289 15.43 -2.69 16.16
CA ASN A 289 16.51 -3.01 17.09
C ASN A 289 16.48 -2.04 18.27
N SER A 290 16.46 -2.54 19.50
CA SER A 290 16.47 -1.71 20.72
C SER A 290 17.61 -0.69 20.80
N ASP A 291 18.69 -0.86 20.05
CA ASP A 291 19.83 0.06 20.00
C ASP A 291 19.46 1.48 19.52
N ILE A 292 18.38 1.63 18.73
CA ILE A 292 17.90 2.96 18.29
C ILE A 292 16.96 3.65 19.30
N TYR A 293 16.61 2.99 20.40
CA TYR A 293 15.63 3.49 21.37
C TYR A 293 16.28 4.31 22.50
N PRO A 294 15.88 5.58 22.73
CA PRO A 294 16.45 6.41 23.77
C PRO A 294 15.86 6.07 25.15
N GLN A 295 16.41 5.06 25.83
CA GLN A 295 15.87 4.56 27.12
C GLN A 295 15.78 5.61 28.25
N ASN A 296 16.62 6.66 28.20
CA ASN A 296 16.69 7.72 29.20
C ASN A 296 15.61 8.81 29.06
N LEU A 297 14.81 8.77 28.00
CA LEU A 297 13.68 9.69 27.78
C LEU A 297 12.36 9.00 28.14
N PRO A 298 11.28 9.73 28.47
CA PRO A 298 9.93 9.18 28.53
C PRO A 298 9.54 8.41 27.25
N PRO A 299 8.57 7.46 27.31
CA PRO A 299 8.03 6.84 26.11
C PRO A 299 7.48 7.90 25.15
N THR A 300 7.39 7.55 23.87
CA THR A 300 6.87 8.50 22.87
C THR A 300 5.44 8.96 23.18
N VAL A 301 4.65 8.10 23.81
CA VAL A 301 3.31 8.40 24.33
C VAL A 301 3.15 7.80 25.72
N PRO A 302 3.23 8.59 26.81
CA PRO A 302 3.01 8.10 28.16
C PRO A 302 1.50 7.91 28.44
N GLY A 303 1.17 6.94 29.28
CA GLY A 303 -0.22 6.65 29.69
C GLY A 303 -0.33 5.53 30.70
N GLY A 304 -1.57 5.12 31.03
CA GLY A 304 -1.80 3.92 31.84
C GLY A 304 -1.14 2.70 31.19
N GLY A 305 -0.54 1.82 31.98
CA GLY A 305 0.18 0.64 31.47
C GLY A 305 1.62 0.90 31.00
N THR A 306 2.12 2.15 31.03
CA THR A 306 3.52 2.49 30.66
C THR A 306 4.43 2.76 31.87
N VAL A 307 3.87 2.77 33.07
CA VAL A 307 4.48 3.24 34.32
C VAL A 307 4.54 2.13 35.36
N ASP A 308 5.65 2.03 36.07
CA ASP A 308 5.80 1.18 37.27
C ASP A 308 5.25 1.90 38.50
N TYR A 309 5.37 3.22 38.55
CA TYR A 309 4.91 4.03 39.67
C TYR A 309 4.52 5.45 39.24
N VAL A 310 3.43 5.98 39.82
CA VAL A 310 3.00 7.38 39.62
C VAL A 310 2.58 7.97 40.97
N SER A 311 3.09 9.17 41.25
CA SER A 311 2.74 10.00 42.39
C SER A 311 2.28 11.38 41.91
N PRO A 312 1.72 12.24 42.78
CA PRO A 312 1.33 13.60 42.40
C PRO A 312 2.45 14.47 41.80
N SER A 313 3.72 14.08 41.99
CA SER A 313 4.89 14.89 41.58
C SER A 313 5.88 14.15 40.68
N LYS A 314 5.75 12.83 40.49
CA LYS A 314 6.72 12.02 39.77
C LYS A 314 6.14 10.70 39.27
N GLU A 315 6.60 10.30 38.10
CA GLU A 315 6.36 9.03 37.44
C GLU A 315 7.67 8.28 37.20
N GLU A 316 7.61 6.95 37.28
CA GLU A 316 8.69 6.02 36.90
C GLU A 316 8.15 5.11 35.79
N TYR A 317 8.84 5.04 34.66
CA TYR A 317 8.42 4.27 33.50
C TYR A 317 8.94 2.84 33.52
N ILE A 318 8.16 1.93 32.93
CA ILE A 318 8.51 0.51 32.78
C ILE A 318 9.82 0.38 31.97
N SER A 319 10.69 -0.54 32.39
CA SER A 319 11.99 -0.76 31.73
C SER A 319 11.89 -1.54 30.41
N ASP A 320 10.96 -2.48 30.30
CA ASP A 320 10.72 -3.20 29.05
C ASP A 320 10.11 -2.27 27.98
N ILE A 321 10.80 -2.15 26.84
CA ILE A 321 10.48 -1.21 25.75
C ILE A 321 9.10 -1.51 25.14
N GLU A 322 8.75 -2.79 24.93
CA GLU A 322 7.50 -3.17 24.26
C GLU A 322 6.31 -2.79 25.13
N THR A 323 6.38 -3.09 26.42
CA THR A 323 5.35 -2.71 27.40
C THR A 323 5.27 -1.19 27.57
N ARG A 324 6.43 -0.54 27.65
CA ARG A 324 6.57 0.92 27.80
C ARG A 324 5.94 1.72 26.66
N GLU A 325 5.88 1.16 25.45
CA GLU A 325 5.32 1.80 24.26
C GLU A 325 3.87 1.36 23.94
N LYS A 326 3.19 0.67 24.87
CA LYS A 326 1.78 0.26 24.78
C LYS A 326 0.90 1.04 25.79
N PRO A 327 0.66 2.34 25.59
CA PRO A 327 -0.22 3.10 26.47
C PRO A 327 -1.67 2.67 26.34
N GLY A 328 -2.35 2.54 27.48
CA GLY A 328 -3.72 2.08 27.57
C GLY A 328 -3.88 0.61 27.16
N THR A 329 -5.11 0.25 26.78
CA THR A 329 -5.39 -1.11 26.30
C THR A 329 -4.93 -1.24 24.85
N PRO A 330 -4.00 -2.16 24.54
CA PRO A 330 -3.52 -2.33 23.18
C PRO A 330 -4.60 -2.99 22.30
N GLY A 331 -4.40 -2.93 20.99
CA GLY A 331 -5.24 -3.65 20.02
C GLY A 331 -5.02 -5.16 20.09
N ILE A 332 -5.46 -5.83 21.16
CA ILE A 332 -5.18 -7.25 21.44
C ILE A 332 -5.62 -8.13 20.26
N LEU A 333 -6.88 -8.02 19.82
CA LEU A 333 -7.39 -8.80 18.69
C LEU A 333 -6.69 -8.44 17.38
N GLN A 334 -6.23 -7.19 17.23
CA GLN A 334 -5.48 -6.76 16.06
C GLN A 334 -4.12 -7.46 16.01
N ALA A 335 -3.40 -7.50 17.13
CA ALA A 335 -2.13 -8.19 17.28
C ALA A 335 -2.24 -9.69 17.00
N LEU A 336 -3.27 -10.35 17.54
CA LEU A 336 -3.54 -11.77 17.30
C LEU A 336 -3.78 -12.05 15.81
N ARG A 337 -4.54 -11.18 15.12
CA ARG A 337 -4.75 -11.29 13.66
C ARG A 337 -3.45 -11.12 12.87
N VAL A 338 -2.52 -10.26 13.34
CA VAL A 338 -1.21 -10.12 12.69
C VAL A 338 -0.49 -11.46 12.75
N ALA A 339 -0.32 -12.04 13.94
CA ALA A 339 0.35 -13.32 14.11
C ALA A 339 -0.29 -14.44 13.27
N LEU A 340 -1.62 -14.56 13.28
CA LEU A 340 -2.33 -15.55 12.49
C LEU A 340 -2.10 -15.37 10.97
N SER A 341 -2.08 -14.13 10.47
CA SER A 341 -1.80 -13.87 9.05
C SER A 341 -0.37 -14.25 8.64
N PHE A 342 0.61 -14.07 9.54
CA PHE A 342 1.98 -14.55 9.35
C PHE A 342 2.04 -16.09 9.33
N GLN A 343 1.36 -16.75 10.25
CA GLN A 343 1.29 -18.22 10.31
C GLN A 343 0.63 -18.81 9.05
N ILE A 344 -0.37 -18.14 8.46
CA ILE A 344 -0.95 -18.55 7.17
C ILE A 344 0.10 -18.47 6.06
N LYS A 345 0.86 -17.37 5.98
CA LYS A 345 1.95 -17.24 5.00
C LYS A 345 3.00 -18.34 5.16
N GLU A 346 3.40 -18.63 6.39
CA GLU A 346 4.35 -19.73 6.70
C GLU A 346 3.80 -21.09 6.30
N LYS A 347 2.52 -21.36 6.60
CA LYS A 347 1.84 -22.60 6.23
C LYS A 347 1.76 -22.81 4.71
N VAL A 348 1.61 -21.74 3.92
CA VAL A 348 1.68 -21.81 2.46
C VAL A 348 3.11 -22.10 1.99
N GLY A 349 4.10 -21.45 2.62
CA GLY A 349 5.52 -21.62 2.33
C GLY A 349 6.03 -20.65 1.27
N LEU A 350 7.15 -20.00 1.57
CA LEU A 350 7.75 -18.96 0.72
C LEU A 350 8.15 -19.45 -0.68
N ASP A 351 8.67 -20.67 -0.79
CA ASP A 351 9.04 -21.25 -2.09
C ASP A 351 7.81 -21.52 -2.97
N VAL A 352 6.69 -21.91 -2.37
CA VAL A 352 5.42 -22.10 -3.08
C VAL A 352 4.92 -20.75 -3.59
N ILE A 353 4.89 -19.73 -2.72
CA ILE A 353 4.49 -18.36 -3.09
C ILE A 353 5.34 -17.86 -4.25
N LYS A 354 6.66 -17.86 -4.09
CA LYS A 354 7.60 -17.37 -5.12
C LYS A 354 7.42 -18.09 -6.46
N ASN A 355 7.32 -19.42 -6.46
CA ASN A 355 7.19 -20.19 -7.70
C ASN A 355 5.87 -19.90 -8.42
N LEU A 356 4.74 -19.81 -7.69
CA LEU A 356 3.43 -19.53 -8.26
C LEU A 356 3.32 -18.10 -8.79
N GLU A 357 3.81 -17.12 -8.04
CA GLU A 357 3.81 -15.71 -8.45
C GLU A 357 4.65 -15.49 -9.72
N MET A 358 5.84 -16.09 -9.78
CA MET A 358 6.66 -16.04 -10.99
C MET A 358 6.00 -16.75 -12.17
N TYR A 359 5.38 -17.92 -11.94
CA TYR A 359 4.65 -18.66 -12.98
C TYR A 359 3.50 -17.83 -13.56
N TYR A 360 2.63 -17.28 -12.71
CA TYR A 360 1.50 -16.47 -13.15
C TYR A 360 1.93 -15.17 -13.81
N TYR A 361 2.94 -14.50 -13.28
CA TYR A 361 3.47 -13.28 -13.89
C TYR A 361 4.02 -13.55 -15.29
N GLN A 362 4.84 -14.59 -15.46
CA GLN A 362 5.37 -14.95 -16.78
C GLN A 362 4.24 -15.28 -17.76
N LYS A 363 3.27 -16.11 -17.33
CA LYS A 363 2.11 -16.47 -18.15
C LYS A 363 1.31 -15.24 -18.60
N PHE A 364 1.11 -14.27 -17.70
CA PHE A 364 0.42 -13.03 -18.01
C PHE A 364 1.23 -12.19 -19.01
N MET A 365 2.52 -11.97 -18.77
CA MET A 365 3.36 -11.18 -19.67
C MET A 365 3.49 -11.82 -21.07
N ASP A 366 3.62 -13.14 -21.15
CA ASP A 366 3.67 -13.88 -22.41
C ASP A 366 2.40 -13.69 -23.24
N ALA A 367 1.23 -13.57 -22.59
CA ALA A 367 -0.05 -13.38 -23.26
C ALA A 367 -0.20 -12.01 -23.94
N PHE A 368 0.65 -11.04 -23.59
CA PHE A 368 0.64 -9.67 -24.12
C PHE A 368 1.98 -9.28 -24.79
N ALA A 369 2.88 -10.25 -24.98
CA ALA A 369 4.18 -10.00 -25.57
C ALA A 369 4.04 -9.44 -27.00
N GLY A 370 4.52 -8.21 -27.20
CA GLY A 370 4.48 -7.53 -28.49
C GLY A 370 3.15 -6.87 -28.86
N ASP A 371 2.16 -6.85 -27.97
CA ASP A 371 0.91 -6.11 -28.21
C ASP A 371 1.08 -4.62 -27.89
N GLU A 372 1.15 -3.78 -28.92
CA GLU A 372 1.32 -2.32 -28.78
C GLU A 372 0.10 -1.61 -28.19
N ARG A 373 -1.04 -2.32 -28.05
CA ARG A 373 -2.27 -1.77 -27.44
C ARG A 373 -2.19 -1.71 -25.92
N ILE A 374 -1.18 -2.32 -25.30
CA ILE A 374 -0.98 -2.32 -23.85
C ILE A 374 0.40 -1.77 -23.48
N VAL A 375 0.42 -0.82 -22.55
CA VAL A 375 1.65 -0.21 -22.04
C VAL A 375 1.83 -0.63 -20.59
N PHE A 376 2.91 -1.36 -20.30
CA PHE A 376 3.30 -1.73 -18.94
C PHE A 376 4.26 -0.70 -18.36
N TYR A 377 4.18 -0.49 -17.04
CA TYR A 377 5.06 0.45 -16.34
C TYR A 377 6.03 -0.25 -15.38
N GLY A 378 7.29 0.22 -15.40
CA GLY A 378 8.35 -0.27 -14.53
C GLY A 378 8.99 -1.56 -15.02
N HIS A 379 9.75 -2.21 -14.12
CA HIS A 379 10.56 -3.37 -14.47
C HIS A 379 9.71 -4.60 -14.82
N LEU A 380 10.09 -5.31 -15.90
CA LEU A 380 9.30 -6.42 -16.45
C LEU A 380 9.87 -7.81 -16.13
N GLU A 381 11.09 -7.93 -15.61
CA GLU A 381 11.68 -9.24 -15.31
C GLU A 381 11.04 -9.87 -14.05
N ALA A 382 10.40 -11.02 -14.23
CA ALA A 382 9.61 -11.69 -13.18
C ALA A 382 10.40 -11.96 -11.89
N HIS A 383 11.70 -12.29 -12.00
CA HIS A 383 12.52 -12.70 -10.86
C HIS A 383 12.97 -11.55 -9.95
N LYS A 384 12.79 -10.28 -10.38
CA LYS A 384 13.17 -9.09 -9.63
C LYS A 384 12.00 -8.39 -8.95
N LYS A 385 10.78 -8.92 -9.05
CA LYS A 385 9.57 -8.24 -8.57
C LYS A 385 8.56 -9.18 -7.93
N VAL A 386 7.74 -8.61 -7.04
CA VAL A 386 6.44 -9.20 -6.70
C VAL A 386 5.44 -8.91 -7.83
N PRO A 387 4.42 -9.75 -8.05
CA PRO A 387 3.63 -9.74 -9.29
C PRO A 387 2.55 -8.64 -9.31
N ILE A 388 3.00 -7.38 -9.24
CA ILE A 388 2.19 -6.18 -9.40
C ILE A 388 2.33 -5.71 -10.84
N VAL A 389 1.19 -5.54 -11.52
CA VAL A 389 1.12 -5.23 -12.96
C VAL A 389 0.41 -3.89 -13.15
N PRO A 390 1.15 -2.77 -13.20
CA PRO A 390 0.61 -1.49 -13.64
C PRO A 390 0.61 -1.43 -15.17
N PHE A 391 -0.54 -1.14 -15.77
CA PHE A 391 -0.67 -1.01 -17.22
C PHE A 391 -1.72 0.01 -17.65
N ASN A 392 -1.64 0.45 -18.89
CA ASN A 392 -2.66 1.24 -19.57
C ASN A 392 -3.00 0.63 -20.93
N VAL A 393 -4.23 0.89 -21.38
CA VAL A 393 -4.74 0.44 -22.68
C VAL A 393 -4.70 1.61 -23.66
N VAL A 394 -4.03 1.45 -24.79
CA VAL A 394 -3.92 2.45 -25.85
C VAL A 394 -5.21 2.47 -26.67
N PHE A 395 -5.69 3.68 -26.98
CA PHE A 395 -6.80 3.90 -27.89
C PHE A 395 -6.51 5.11 -28.77
N LYS A 396 -6.31 4.85 -30.07
CA LYS A 396 -5.79 5.82 -31.04
C LYS A 396 -4.41 6.35 -30.60
N ASP A 397 -4.25 7.65 -30.50
CA ASP A 397 -3.06 8.39 -30.04
C ASP A 397 -3.04 8.66 -28.52
N ARG A 398 -4.03 8.16 -27.78
CA ARG A 398 -4.17 8.35 -26.32
C ARG A 398 -4.33 7.01 -25.61
N ILE A 399 -4.63 7.02 -24.31
CA ILE A 399 -5.03 5.83 -23.57
C ILE A 399 -6.53 5.87 -23.24
N LEU A 400 -7.13 4.71 -23.00
CA LEU A 400 -8.37 4.64 -22.26
C LEU A 400 -8.11 5.08 -20.82
N HIS A 401 -9.01 5.89 -20.27
CA HIS A 401 -8.87 6.38 -18.90
C HIS A 401 -8.76 5.18 -17.93
N PRO A 402 -7.76 5.11 -17.04
CA PRO A 402 -7.53 3.90 -16.23
C PRO A 402 -8.71 3.57 -15.32
N ARG A 403 -9.42 4.56 -14.80
CA ARG A 403 -10.65 4.31 -14.00
C ARG A 403 -11.82 3.82 -14.85
N PHE A 404 -11.86 4.17 -16.14
CA PHE A 404 -12.83 3.59 -17.07
C PHE A 404 -12.53 2.11 -17.29
N VAL A 405 -11.26 1.77 -17.56
CA VAL A 405 -10.85 0.37 -17.73
C VAL A 405 -11.15 -0.46 -16.48
N THR A 406 -10.80 0.02 -15.28
CA THR A 406 -11.15 -0.66 -14.03
C THR A 406 -12.66 -0.82 -13.85
N ARG A 407 -13.46 0.22 -14.15
CA ARG A 407 -14.92 0.14 -14.06
C ARG A 407 -15.50 -0.87 -15.07
N LEU A 408 -15.02 -0.85 -16.30
CA LEU A 408 -15.46 -1.73 -17.36
C LEU A 408 -15.14 -3.20 -17.04
N ILE A 409 -13.92 -3.47 -16.55
CA ILE A 409 -13.50 -4.79 -16.11
C ILE A 409 -14.38 -5.29 -14.94
N ASN A 410 -14.71 -4.42 -13.99
CA ASN A 410 -15.66 -4.76 -12.92
C ASN A 410 -17.06 -5.09 -13.47
N ASP A 411 -17.60 -4.21 -14.31
CA ASP A 411 -18.98 -4.32 -14.76
C ASP A 411 -19.19 -5.51 -15.71
N LEU A 412 -18.24 -5.79 -16.60
CA LEU A 412 -18.36 -6.91 -17.54
C LEU A 412 -17.96 -8.25 -16.92
N PHE A 413 -17.01 -8.27 -15.98
CA PHE A 413 -16.34 -9.51 -15.57
C PHE A 413 -16.35 -9.76 -14.05
N GLY A 414 -16.75 -8.80 -13.23
CA GLY A 414 -16.69 -8.91 -11.77
C GLY A 414 -15.28 -8.88 -11.18
N ILE A 415 -14.28 -8.55 -12.01
CA ILE A 415 -12.88 -8.53 -11.63
C ILE A 415 -12.55 -7.22 -10.91
N GLN A 416 -12.05 -7.33 -9.68
CA GLN A 416 -11.72 -6.21 -8.81
C GLN A 416 -10.25 -5.80 -9.02
N THR A 417 -10.03 -4.76 -9.84
CA THR A 417 -8.73 -4.10 -10.02
C THR A 417 -8.73 -2.72 -9.36
N ARG A 418 -7.60 -2.01 -9.40
CA ARG A 418 -7.49 -0.63 -8.92
C ARG A 418 -6.98 0.28 -10.02
N ALA A 419 -7.41 1.54 -10.02
CA ALA A 419 -6.87 2.57 -10.89
C ALA A 419 -6.37 3.80 -10.10
N GLY A 420 -5.38 4.50 -10.66
CA GLY A 420 -4.85 5.78 -10.16
C GLY A 420 -3.34 5.78 -9.98
N CYS A 421 -2.79 6.82 -9.33
CA CYS A 421 -1.35 6.98 -9.12
C CYS A 421 -0.77 6.13 -7.98
N SER A 422 -1.58 5.25 -7.39
CA SER A 422 -1.19 4.30 -6.32
C SER A 422 -0.40 4.92 -5.15
N CYS A 423 -0.67 6.18 -4.81
CA CYS A 423 0.06 6.89 -3.74
C CYS A 423 1.59 6.91 -3.95
N ALA A 424 2.04 6.97 -5.20
CA ALA A 424 3.46 7.04 -5.59
C ALA A 424 3.64 8.09 -6.70
N GLY A 425 3.14 9.30 -6.42
CA GLY A 425 3.08 10.42 -7.36
C GLY A 425 4.41 10.70 -8.07
N PRO A 426 5.52 10.94 -7.35
CA PRO A 426 6.83 11.20 -7.96
C PRO A 426 7.27 10.08 -8.92
N TYR A 427 7.18 8.82 -8.50
CA TYR A 427 7.51 7.68 -9.36
C TYR A 427 6.58 7.57 -10.57
N GLY A 428 5.29 7.88 -10.41
CA GLY A 428 4.35 7.95 -11.52
C GLY A 428 4.71 9.01 -12.55
N HIS A 429 5.26 10.16 -12.13
CA HIS A 429 5.75 11.19 -13.07
C HIS A 429 6.94 10.68 -13.87
N TYR A 430 7.88 9.97 -13.22
CA TYR A 430 8.98 9.32 -13.91
C TYR A 430 8.49 8.28 -14.93
N LEU A 431 7.62 7.35 -14.51
CA LEU A 431 7.12 6.26 -15.35
C LEU A 431 6.31 6.73 -16.56
N MET A 432 5.58 7.84 -16.42
CA MET A 432 4.75 8.40 -17.49
C MET A 432 5.43 9.57 -18.22
N ASN A 433 6.72 9.85 -17.95
CA ASN A 433 7.49 10.94 -18.52
C ASN A 433 6.79 12.31 -18.42
N ILE A 434 6.23 12.61 -17.24
CA ILE A 434 5.54 13.87 -16.96
C ILE A 434 6.56 14.92 -16.56
N SER A 435 6.68 15.96 -17.37
CA SER A 435 7.55 17.11 -17.08
C SER A 435 7.05 17.94 -15.89
N GLN A 436 7.95 18.71 -15.28
CA GLN A 436 7.59 19.66 -14.21
C GLN A 436 6.50 20.65 -14.67
N GLN A 437 6.57 21.11 -15.93
CA GLN A 437 5.58 22.02 -16.50
C GLN A 437 4.19 21.36 -16.56
N GLN A 438 4.09 20.14 -17.08
CA GLN A 438 2.83 19.38 -17.11
C GLN A 438 2.28 19.11 -15.71
N SER A 439 3.16 18.74 -14.76
CA SER A 439 2.81 18.57 -13.34
C SER A 439 2.19 19.83 -12.75
N ASP A 440 2.78 21.00 -13.00
CA ASP A 440 2.26 22.27 -12.51
C ASP A 440 0.92 22.64 -13.15
N TYR A 441 0.69 22.31 -14.41
CA TYR A 441 -0.61 22.45 -15.04
C TYR A 441 -1.67 21.54 -14.41
N TYR A 442 -1.37 20.24 -14.22
CA TYR A 442 -2.27 19.32 -13.49
C TYR A 442 -2.61 19.88 -12.11
N ARG A 443 -1.59 20.33 -11.36
CA ARG A 443 -1.77 20.93 -10.03
C ARG A 443 -2.68 22.15 -10.09
N CYS A 444 -2.48 23.04 -11.05
CA CYS A 444 -3.29 24.25 -11.22
C CYS A 444 -4.77 23.91 -11.44
N LEU A 445 -5.08 23.02 -12.37
CA LEU A 445 -6.46 22.63 -12.69
C LEU A 445 -7.13 21.85 -11.56
N ILE A 446 -6.39 20.96 -10.89
CA ILE A 446 -6.91 20.18 -9.76
C ILE A 446 -7.22 21.10 -8.56
N VAL A 447 -6.33 22.03 -8.23
CA VAL A 447 -6.50 22.90 -7.06
C VAL A 447 -7.55 23.98 -7.31
N ASN A 448 -7.51 24.64 -8.47
CA ASN A 448 -8.35 25.80 -8.74
C ASN A 448 -9.72 25.43 -9.34
N SER A 449 -9.78 24.40 -10.20
CA SER A 449 -11.00 23.99 -10.91
C SER A 449 -11.59 22.68 -10.40
N ARG A 450 -10.91 22.03 -9.43
CA ARG A 450 -11.32 20.71 -8.87
C ARG A 450 -11.40 19.61 -9.92
N PHE A 451 -10.66 19.69 -11.01
CA PHE A 451 -10.66 18.67 -12.07
C PHE A 451 -9.83 17.46 -11.63
N ASN A 452 -10.30 16.67 -10.67
CA ASN A 452 -9.53 15.48 -10.24
C ASN A 452 -9.54 14.35 -11.28
N GLY A 453 -10.41 14.42 -12.29
CA GLY A 453 -10.50 13.43 -13.37
C GLY A 453 -9.30 13.40 -14.31
N ILE A 454 -8.51 14.48 -14.38
CA ILE A 454 -7.28 14.53 -15.19
C ILE A 454 -6.04 14.05 -14.42
N LYS A 455 -6.20 13.42 -13.25
CA LYS A 455 -5.06 12.84 -12.53
C LYS A 455 -4.51 11.65 -13.32
N PRO A 456 -3.26 11.70 -13.77
CA PRO A 456 -2.66 10.60 -14.50
C PRO A 456 -2.47 9.38 -13.58
N GLY A 457 -2.44 8.21 -14.18
CA GLY A 457 -2.28 6.95 -13.47
C GLY A 457 -2.39 5.75 -14.40
N TRP A 458 -2.58 4.59 -13.80
CA TRP A 458 -2.66 3.30 -14.50
C TRP A 458 -3.75 2.43 -13.90
N VAL A 459 -4.12 1.38 -14.63
CA VAL A 459 -4.77 0.21 -14.06
C VAL A 459 -3.70 -0.60 -13.36
N ARG A 460 -4.01 -1.12 -12.18
CA ARG A 460 -3.15 -2.00 -11.41
C ARG A 460 -3.91 -3.25 -11.03
N LEU A 461 -3.33 -4.40 -11.38
CA LEU A 461 -3.76 -5.70 -10.87
C LEU A 461 -2.59 -6.45 -10.24
N ASN A 462 -2.90 -7.48 -9.46
CA ASN A 462 -1.94 -8.36 -8.82
C ASN A 462 -2.28 -9.82 -9.12
N LEU A 463 -1.27 -10.60 -9.49
CA LEU A 463 -1.38 -12.04 -9.75
C LEU A 463 -0.98 -12.79 -8.49
N HIS A 464 -1.95 -13.07 -7.64
CA HIS A 464 -1.70 -13.59 -6.30
C HIS A 464 -1.54 -15.12 -6.30
N TYR A 465 -0.63 -15.66 -5.48
CA TYR A 465 -0.40 -17.11 -5.36
C TYR A 465 -1.65 -17.93 -4.97
N ALA A 466 -2.65 -17.27 -4.37
CA ALA A 466 -3.90 -17.90 -3.99
C ALA A 466 -4.92 -18.05 -5.14
N MET A 467 -4.66 -17.50 -6.33
CA MET A 467 -5.51 -17.65 -7.50
C MET A 467 -5.43 -19.07 -8.09
N GLU A 468 -6.53 -19.56 -8.63
CA GLU A 468 -6.57 -20.73 -9.51
C GLU A 468 -6.12 -20.38 -10.93
N GLU A 469 -5.75 -21.41 -11.69
CA GLU A 469 -5.32 -21.22 -13.08
C GLU A 469 -6.43 -20.67 -13.98
N SER A 470 -7.68 -21.07 -13.74
CA SER A 470 -8.86 -20.55 -14.44
C SER A 470 -9.10 -19.06 -14.16
N GLU A 471 -8.87 -18.59 -12.93
CA GLU A 471 -8.95 -17.16 -12.57
C GLU A 471 -7.88 -16.34 -13.30
N VAL A 472 -6.65 -16.86 -13.41
CA VAL A 472 -5.57 -16.19 -14.15
C VAL A 472 -5.85 -16.14 -15.65
N ASN A 473 -6.38 -17.22 -16.23
CA ASN A 473 -6.82 -17.22 -17.64
C ASN A 473 -7.95 -16.22 -17.86
N TYR A 474 -8.94 -16.20 -16.98
CA TYR A 474 -10.06 -15.26 -17.04
C TYR A 474 -9.61 -13.79 -16.97
N LEU A 475 -8.62 -13.48 -16.11
CA LEU A 475 -7.98 -12.17 -16.06
C LEU A 475 -7.31 -11.79 -17.39
N ILE A 476 -6.56 -12.72 -18.00
CA ILE A 476 -5.91 -12.51 -19.29
C ILE A 476 -6.95 -12.24 -20.38
N ASP A 477 -7.99 -13.07 -20.45
CA ASP A 477 -9.02 -12.96 -21.49
C ASP A 477 -9.87 -11.69 -21.34
N ALA A 478 -10.17 -11.28 -20.10
CA ALA A 478 -10.83 -10.01 -19.81
C ALA A 478 -9.99 -8.80 -20.27
N VAL A 479 -8.67 -8.82 -20.03
CA VAL A 479 -7.78 -7.75 -20.50
C VAL A 479 -7.71 -7.75 -22.02
N LYS A 480 -7.53 -8.90 -22.67
CA LYS A 480 -7.57 -9.02 -24.15
C LYS A 480 -8.86 -8.45 -24.74
N PHE A 481 -10.00 -8.78 -24.13
CA PHE A 481 -11.29 -8.21 -24.54
C PHE A 481 -11.27 -6.68 -24.47
N VAL A 482 -10.75 -6.08 -23.39
CA VAL A 482 -10.68 -4.62 -23.27
C VAL A 482 -9.74 -4.01 -24.30
N LEU A 483 -8.60 -4.65 -24.61
CA LEU A 483 -7.69 -4.19 -25.66
C LEU A 483 -8.37 -4.14 -27.04
N GLU A 484 -9.26 -5.08 -27.33
CA GLU A 484 -9.92 -5.18 -28.63
C GLU A 484 -11.22 -4.37 -28.71
N HIS A 485 -12.03 -4.38 -27.65
CA HIS A 485 -13.41 -3.90 -27.68
C HIS A 485 -13.72 -2.84 -26.62
N GLY A 486 -12.81 -2.57 -25.68
CA GLY A 486 -13.11 -1.71 -24.52
C GLY A 486 -13.57 -0.29 -24.89
N HIS A 487 -13.03 0.25 -25.97
CA HIS A 487 -13.41 1.58 -26.48
C HIS A 487 -14.89 1.65 -26.93
N LYS A 488 -15.46 0.55 -27.46
CA LYS A 488 -16.87 0.49 -27.91
C LYS A 488 -17.87 0.77 -26.79
N PHE A 489 -17.45 0.59 -25.54
CA PHE A 489 -18.31 0.77 -24.37
C PHE A 489 -18.35 2.23 -23.89
N LEU A 490 -17.46 3.11 -24.36
CA LEU A 490 -17.45 4.53 -23.94
C LEU A 490 -18.84 5.20 -24.04
N PRO A 491 -19.66 4.96 -25.08
CA PRO A 491 -21.01 5.52 -25.16
C PRO A 491 -21.99 5.11 -24.07
N LEU A 492 -21.73 4.00 -23.37
CA LEU A 492 -22.58 3.50 -22.29
C LEU A 492 -22.28 4.14 -20.93
N TYR A 493 -21.17 4.88 -20.83
CA TYR A 493 -20.71 5.48 -19.58
C TYR A 493 -20.71 7.00 -19.64
N GLU A 494 -20.79 7.62 -18.46
CA GLU A 494 -20.64 9.05 -18.21
C GLU A 494 -19.42 9.31 -17.33
N PHE A 495 -18.58 10.25 -17.77
CA PHE A 495 -17.41 10.70 -17.03
C PHE A 495 -17.72 11.90 -16.14
N ASP A 496 -17.18 11.89 -14.92
CA ASP A 496 -17.20 13.03 -14.01
C ASP A 496 -15.80 13.66 -13.90
N MET A 497 -15.65 14.88 -14.44
CA MET A 497 -14.38 15.63 -14.44
C MET A 497 -13.89 15.98 -13.03
N HIS A 498 -14.80 16.17 -12.06
CA HIS A 498 -14.44 16.63 -10.73
C HIS A 498 -13.89 15.54 -9.83
N CYS A 499 -14.33 14.30 -9.99
CA CYS A 499 -13.88 13.17 -9.18
C CYS A 499 -13.17 12.06 -9.98
N GLY A 500 -13.27 12.07 -11.30
CA GLY A 500 -12.69 11.09 -12.22
C GLY A 500 -13.46 9.77 -12.30
N THR A 501 -14.70 9.72 -11.82
CA THR A 501 -15.53 8.52 -11.84
C THR A 501 -16.15 8.29 -13.22
N TRP A 502 -16.44 7.03 -13.50
CA TRP A 502 -17.15 6.58 -14.70
C TRP A 502 -18.33 5.75 -14.24
N ASN A 503 -19.54 6.12 -14.65
CA ASN A 503 -20.77 5.43 -14.25
C ASN A 503 -21.55 5.00 -15.49
N HIS A 504 -22.13 3.81 -15.46
CA HIS A 504 -22.98 3.33 -16.55
C HIS A 504 -24.31 4.10 -16.54
N LYS A 505 -24.73 4.67 -17.68
CA LYS A 505 -25.86 5.61 -17.76
C LYS A 505 -27.19 5.06 -17.26
N ASN A 506 -27.39 3.75 -17.45
CA ASN A 506 -28.66 3.07 -17.18
C ASN A 506 -28.58 2.15 -15.96
N TYR A 507 -27.57 2.31 -15.10
CA TYR A 507 -27.41 1.46 -13.91
C TYR A 507 -27.05 2.29 -12.69
N THR A 508 -27.85 2.17 -11.64
CA THR A 508 -27.56 2.72 -10.33
C THR A 508 -27.14 1.57 -9.44
N GLU A 509 -25.93 1.67 -8.89
CA GLU A 509 -25.41 0.67 -7.94
C GLU A 509 -26.08 0.88 -6.58
N GLU A 510 -26.78 -0.14 -6.08
CA GLU A 510 -27.30 -0.12 -4.71
C GLU A 510 -26.25 -0.64 -3.73
N PRO A 511 -26.10 -0.03 -2.54
CA PRO A 511 -25.16 -0.52 -1.54
C PRO A 511 -25.51 -1.96 -1.14
N ALA A 512 -24.59 -2.89 -1.37
CA ALA A 512 -24.80 -4.30 -1.00
C ALA A 512 -24.94 -4.51 0.52
N LEU A 513 -24.37 -3.61 1.33
CA LEU A 513 -24.38 -3.67 2.78
C LEU A 513 -24.59 -2.26 3.36
N SER A 514 -25.23 -2.18 4.53
CA SER A 514 -25.32 -0.98 5.36
C SER A 514 -24.68 -1.23 6.73
N LEU A 515 -24.12 -0.19 7.35
CA LEU A 515 -23.61 -0.26 8.73
C LEU A 515 -24.78 -0.19 9.71
N ASP A 516 -25.48 -1.32 9.87
CA ASP A 516 -26.65 -1.44 10.75
C ASP A 516 -26.53 -2.72 11.61
N ILE A 517 -26.53 -2.54 12.93
CA ILE A 517 -26.48 -3.68 13.86
C ILE A 517 -27.72 -4.57 13.75
N ASN A 518 -28.85 -4.02 13.30
CA ASN A 518 -30.06 -4.81 13.08
C ASN A 518 -29.89 -5.84 11.96
N ALA A 519 -29.09 -5.50 10.93
CA ALA A 519 -28.76 -6.44 9.86
C ALA A 519 -28.00 -7.67 10.39
N ALA A 520 -27.21 -7.51 11.47
CA ALA A 520 -26.49 -8.63 12.10
C ALA A 520 -27.41 -9.63 12.83
N TYR A 521 -28.65 -9.24 13.16
CA TYR A 521 -29.68 -10.14 13.73
C TYR A 521 -30.55 -10.78 12.66
N SER A 522 -30.35 -10.45 11.39
CA SER A 522 -31.06 -11.10 10.29
C SER A 522 -30.65 -12.59 10.23
N PRO A 523 -31.60 -13.53 10.10
CA PRO A 523 -31.29 -14.94 9.94
C PRO A 523 -30.53 -15.26 8.64
N ALA A 524 -30.39 -14.28 7.74
CA ALA A 524 -29.78 -14.40 6.41
C ALA A 524 -28.24 -14.27 6.39
N ILE A 525 -27.53 -14.39 7.52
CA ILE A 525 -26.07 -14.54 7.49
C ILE A 525 -25.74 -15.96 7.00
N GLU A 526 -25.97 -16.20 5.71
CA GLU A 526 -25.56 -17.43 5.05
C GLU A 526 -24.05 -17.39 4.83
N HIS A 527 -23.36 -18.47 5.23
CA HIS A 527 -22.01 -18.72 4.76
C HIS A 527 -22.07 -19.09 3.28
N TYR A 528 -22.00 -18.08 2.40
CA TYR A 528 -21.84 -18.31 0.98
C TYR A 528 -20.51 -19.02 0.73
N GLN A 529 -20.59 -20.26 0.25
CA GLN A 529 -19.47 -20.94 -0.37
C GLN A 529 -19.66 -20.84 -1.88
N GLY A 530 -18.74 -20.16 -2.55
CA GLY A 530 -18.72 -20.11 -4.01
C GLY A 530 -18.59 -21.53 -4.61
N PRO A 531 -18.94 -21.70 -5.89
CA PRO A 531 -18.79 -23.00 -6.54
C PRO A 531 -17.32 -23.45 -6.48
N GLU A 532 -17.12 -24.77 -6.30
CA GLU A 532 -15.77 -25.35 -6.32
C GLU A 532 -15.08 -25.15 -7.67
N ASP A 533 -15.84 -25.18 -8.77
CA ASP A 533 -15.38 -24.81 -10.11
C ASP A 533 -16.24 -23.65 -10.65
N ALA A 534 -15.60 -22.50 -10.83
CA ALA A 534 -16.24 -21.28 -11.34
C ALA A 534 -16.02 -21.06 -12.85
N SER A 535 -15.39 -22.00 -13.57
CA SER A 535 -15.02 -21.83 -14.98
C SER A 535 -16.23 -21.50 -15.86
N HIS A 536 -17.37 -22.14 -15.63
CA HIS A 536 -18.60 -21.84 -16.37
C HIS A 536 -19.10 -20.39 -16.14
N LEU A 537 -18.90 -19.83 -14.94
CA LEU A 537 -19.26 -18.44 -14.64
C LEU A 537 -18.35 -17.48 -15.43
N TYR A 538 -17.07 -17.80 -15.54
CA TYR A 538 -16.08 -17.03 -16.31
C TYR A 538 -16.40 -17.05 -17.81
N GLU A 539 -16.69 -18.23 -18.36
CA GLU A 539 -17.11 -18.41 -19.76
C GLU A 539 -18.39 -17.62 -20.07
N THR A 540 -19.39 -17.69 -19.17
CA THR A 540 -20.65 -16.97 -19.34
C THR A 540 -20.45 -15.46 -19.34
N ALA A 541 -19.61 -14.94 -18.44
CA ALA A 541 -19.28 -13.52 -18.39
C ALA A 541 -18.53 -13.05 -19.65
N LEU A 542 -17.56 -13.83 -20.13
CA LEU A 542 -16.86 -13.57 -21.39
C LEU A 542 -17.82 -13.56 -22.59
N GLN A 543 -18.67 -14.58 -22.72
CA GLN A 543 -19.64 -14.66 -23.80
C GLN A 543 -20.59 -13.45 -23.80
N THR A 544 -21.11 -13.09 -22.63
CA THR A 544 -21.98 -11.91 -22.48
C THR A 544 -21.28 -10.62 -22.91
N ALA A 545 -19.99 -10.47 -22.61
CA ALA A 545 -19.22 -9.31 -23.01
C ALA A 545 -19.00 -9.25 -24.54
N TYR A 546 -18.68 -10.38 -25.18
CA TYR A 546 -18.57 -10.47 -26.64
C TYR A 546 -19.90 -10.20 -27.35
N ASP A 547 -21.00 -10.77 -26.84
CA ASP A 547 -22.34 -10.52 -27.38
C ASP A 547 -22.71 -9.04 -27.27
N ALA A 548 -22.41 -8.40 -26.13
CA ALA A 548 -22.62 -6.96 -25.96
C ALA A 548 -21.77 -6.16 -26.95
N ALA A 549 -20.47 -6.44 -27.06
CA ALA A 549 -19.56 -5.75 -27.98
C ALA A 549 -19.98 -5.88 -29.46
N ALA A 550 -20.54 -7.02 -29.87
CA ALA A 550 -21.01 -7.24 -31.23
C ALA A 550 -22.20 -6.35 -31.62
N THR A 551 -22.94 -5.83 -30.65
CA THR A 551 -24.08 -4.90 -30.89
C THR A 551 -23.68 -3.43 -30.88
N LEU A 552 -22.47 -3.11 -30.41
CA LEU A 552 -21.99 -1.74 -30.25
C LEU A 552 -21.24 -1.27 -31.51
N ALA A 553 -21.42 -0.01 -31.85
CA ALA A 553 -20.73 0.62 -32.97
C ALA A 553 -19.24 0.85 -32.67
N ASP A 554 -18.39 0.69 -33.68
CA ASP A 554 -16.96 1.04 -33.64
C ASP A 554 -16.71 2.55 -33.70
N GLU A 555 -17.62 3.30 -34.35
CA GLU A 555 -17.52 4.74 -34.52
C GLU A 555 -18.59 5.47 -33.72
N PHE A 556 -18.17 6.49 -33.00
CA PHE A 556 -19.00 7.37 -32.19
C PHE A 556 -18.28 8.71 -31.97
N ASP A 557 -19.03 9.75 -31.68
CA ASP A 557 -18.47 11.09 -31.48
C ASP A 557 -17.60 11.15 -30.22
N LEU A 558 -16.51 11.92 -30.26
CA LEU A 558 -15.66 12.17 -29.09
C LEU A 558 -15.74 13.65 -28.74
N MET A 559 -15.84 13.95 -27.45
CA MET A 559 -15.80 15.33 -26.96
C MET A 559 -14.46 15.98 -27.29
N ARG A 560 -14.52 17.26 -27.66
CA ARG A 560 -13.34 18.12 -27.81
C ARG A 560 -13.29 19.10 -26.66
N PHE A 561 -12.10 19.34 -26.15
CA PHE A 561 -11.83 20.34 -25.12
C PHE A 561 -11.12 21.54 -25.75
N GLU A 562 -11.10 22.67 -25.03
CA GLU A 562 -10.25 23.81 -25.39
C GLU A 562 -8.79 23.35 -25.53
N PRO A 563 -7.99 23.92 -26.47
CA PRO A 563 -6.67 23.40 -26.83
C PRO A 563 -5.74 23.15 -25.64
N GLU A 564 -5.69 24.08 -24.67
CA GLU A 564 -4.81 23.96 -23.50
C GLU A 564 -5.24 22.82 -22.56
N LEU A 565 -6.54 22.52 -22.48
CA LEU A 565 -7.04 21.39 -21.72
C LEU A 565 -6.85 20.09 -22.50
N ASP A 566 -7.07 20.10 -23.81
CA ASP A 566 -6.94 18.90 -24.66
C ASP A 566 -5.52 18.35 -24.67
N GLU A 567 -4.49 19.20 -24.61
CA GLU A 567 -3.08 18.80 -24.47
C GLU A 567 -2.79 18.03 -23.16
N LEU A 568 -3.60 18.24 -22.12
CA LEU A 568 -3.49 17.55 -20.82
C LEU A 568 -4.40 16.32 -20.74
N MET A 569 -5.34 16.18 -21.67
CA MET A 569 -6.27 15.05 -21.72
C MET A 569 -5.59 13.86 -22.38
N PHE A 570 -4.92 13.03 -21.57
CA PHE A 570 -4.32 11.76 -21.99
C PHE A 570 -5.33 10.67 -22.39
N PHE A 571 -6.63 11.00 -22.47
CA PHE A 571 -7.72 10.08 -22.78
C PHE A 571 -8.87 10.78 -23.50
N TYR A 572 -9.74 9.98 -24.09
CA TYR A 572 -10.95 10.42 -24.78
C TYR A 572 -12.20 10.30 -23.89
N VAL A 573 -13.15 11.22 -24.09
CA VAL A 573 -14.46 11.23 -23.41
C VAL A 573 -15.56 11.26 -24.47
N HIS A 574 -16.60 10.45 -24.30
CA HIS A 574 -17.80 10.48 -25.15
C HIS A 574 -18.97 11.19 -24.46
N ASN A 575 -19.34 10.78 -23.24
CA ASN A 575 -20.31 11.50 -22.40
C ASN A 575 -19.63 12.05 -21.13
N MET A 576 -20.04 13.25 -20.72
CA MET A 576 -19.64 13.86 -19.45
C MET A 576 -20.90 14.28 -18.70
N ASN A 577 -20.92 14.08 -17.38
CA ASN A 577 -22.01 14.55 -16.53
C ASN A 577 -22.23 16.06 -16.73
N LYS A 578 -23.48 16.48 -16.96
CA LYS A 578 -23.81 17.90 -17.08
C LYS A 578 -23.40 18.62 -15.80
N ILE A 579 -22.48 19.57 -15.93
CA ILE A 579 -21.98 20.41 -14.84
C ILE A 579 -23.14 21.27 -14.32
N THR A 580 -23.79 20.83 -13.25
CA THR A 580 -24.70 21.67 -12.48
C THR A 580 -23.87 22.57 -11.57
N ASN A 581 -23.67 23.81 -12.06
CA ASN A 581 -23.00 24.96 -11.43
C ASN A 581 -21.53 25.17 -11.79
N GLY A 582 -21.30 26.06 -12.76
CA GLY A 582 -20.05 26.82 -12.87
C GLY A 582 -19.25 26.59 -14.15
N THR A 583 -19.87 26.91 -15.30
CA THR A 583 -19.21 27.26 -16.57
C THR A 583 -18.22 26.25 -17.15
N ILE A 584 -18.74 25.33 -17.96
CA ILE A 584 -18.10 24.99 -19.25
C ILE A 584 -19.14 25.34 -20.32
N VAL A 585 -18.75 26.24 -21.22
CA VAL A 585 -19.55 26.64 -22.38
C VAL A 585 -19.67 25.43 -23.30
N HIS A 586 -20.89 25.09 -23.70
CA HIS A 586 -21.19 24.20 -24.83
C HIS A 586 -21.96 25.01 -25.88
N PRO A 587 -21.98 24.60 -27.17
CA PRO A 587 -21.22 23.55 -27.84
C PRO A 587 -20.08 24.07 -28.71
#